data_AF-A0A8H7RJQ2-F1
#
_entry.id   AF-A0A8H7RJQ2-F1
#
_cell.length_a   1.000
_cell.length_b   1.000
_cell.length_c   1.000
_cell.angle_alpha   90.00
_cell.angle_beta   90.00
_cell.angle_gamma   90.00
#
_symmetry.space_group_name_H-M   'P 1'
#
loop_
_entity.id
_entity.type
_entity.pdbx_description
1 polymer ?
#
loop_
_entity_poly.entity_id
_entity_poly.type
_entity_poly.pdbx_seq_one_letter_code
_entity_poly.pdbx_strand_id
1 'polypeptide(L)'
;MLLNGILVLLAIQLTSINAQTVNSSTKDSNLYLYIYIYINIHLAGLPNVEWDILKIDPSARENLCQRQTAYCANNCGGPNQAPKNFCNTTTMAWGCGCSHKVADFTPFLWPVVQAECSGKAQDCQKICNKDTVNPSTCAATCNAYYQCDTEKAPPSYLQTENPNDTPSYNGSKKEIANSNNPNVDGSSSDSHVSNAIQLSSSSNAYFLAAAFVVAITTT
;
A
#
# COMPACT_ATOMS: atom_id res chain seq x y z
N MET A 1 5.92 20.07 -60.63
CA MET A 1 4.81 21.05 -60.64
C MET A 1 3.80 20.53 -59.61
N LEU A 2 3.45 21.15 -58.49
CA LEU A 2 3.70 22.46 -57.91
C LEU A 2 3.70 22.29 -56.38
N LEU A 3 4.62 22.97 -55.70
CA LEU A 3 4.59 23.25 -54.26
C LEU A 3 3.39 24.19 -53.97
N ASN A 4 2.73 24.00 -52.82
CA ASN A 4 2.00 25.02 -52.04
C ASN A 4 1.71 24.40 -50.65
N GLY A 5 2.16 24.89 -49.49
CA GLY A 5 2.70 26.21 -49.16
C GLY A 5 1.71 27.00 -48.31
N ILE A 6 1.41 26.57 -47.07
CA ILE A 6 0.81 27.45 -46.05
C ILE A 6 1.44 27.16 -44.69
N LEU A 7 2.30 28.09 -44.29
CA LEU A 7 2.95 28.21 -42.99
C LEU A 7 2.04 29.10 -42.13
N VAL A 8 1.38 28.56 -41.10
CA VAL A 8 0.67 29.37 -40.10
C VAL A 8 1.58 29.53 -38.88
N LEU A 9 2.17 30.71 -38.77
CA LEU A 9 2.82 31.21 -37.56
C LEU A 9 1.74 31.51 -36.51
N LEU A 10 1.69 30.72 -35.44
CA LEU A 10 0.98 31.10 -34.22
C LEU A 10 2.01 31.49 -33.16
N ALA A 11 2.19 32.80 -32.98
CA ALA A 11 2.93 33.37 -31.86
C ALA A 11 1.97 33.45 -30.65
N ILE A 12 2.18 32.60 -29.64
CA ILE A 12 1.51 32.75 -28.33
C ILE A 12 2.49 33.47 -27.40
N GLN A 13 2.02 34.61 -26.90
CA GLN A 13 2.73 35.49 -25.98
C GLN A 13 2.95 34.81 -24.63
N LEU A 14 4.19 34.82 -24.15
CA LEU A 14 4.55 34.54 -22.77
C LEU A 14 4.16 35.74 -21.90
N THR A 15 3.03 35.66 -21.19
CA THR A 15 2.74 36.55 -20.06
C THR A 15 3.39 36.01 -18.81
N SER A 16 4.32 36.79 -18.27
CA SER A 16 5.01 36.60 -16.99
C SER A 16 4.00 36.47 -15.84
N ILE A 17 4.03 35.35 -15.12
CA ILE A 17 3.28 35.18 -13.87
C ILE A 17 4.22 35.60 -12.74
N ASN A 18 3.82 36.66 -12.03
CA ASN A 18 4.45 37.10 -10.80
C ASN A 18 4.40 35.97 -9.76
N ALA A 19 5.57 35.50 -9.33
CA ALA A 19 5.71 34.67 -8.14
C ALA A 19 5.47 35.56 -6.92
N GLN A 20 4.24 35.54 -6.39
CA GLN A 20 3.97 36.06 -5.05
C GLN A 20 4.47 35.04 -4.03
N THR A 21 5.52 35.45 -3.31
CA THR A 21 5.99 34.83 -2.07
C THR A 21 4.91 34.97 -1.01
N VAL A 22 4.08 33.93 -0.86
CA VAL A 22 3.15 33.81 0.28
C VAL A 22 3.89 33.11 1.42
N ASN A 23 4.14 33.87 2.47
CA ASN A 23 4.69 33.41 3.74
C ASN A 23 3.76 32.40 4.42
N SER A 24 4.41 31.49 5.16
CA SER A 24 3.93 30.33 5.89
C SER A 24 2.68 30.50 6.75
N SER A 25 1.97 29.36 6.92
CA SER A 25 1.21 28.94 8.11
C SER A 25 -0.30 28.63 7.94
N THR A 26 -0.69 27.79 6.96
CA THR A 26 -2.03 27.11 6.93
C THR A 26 -2.07 25.86 6.02
N LYS A 27 -0.96 25.11 5.83
CA LYS A 27 -0.89 24.04 4.81
C LYS A 27 -1.42 22.65 5.22
N ASP A 28 -1.71 22.39 6.49
CA ASP A 28 -1.98 21.00 6.90
C ASP A 28 -3.47 20.61 6.94
N SER A 29 -4.40 21.57 7.09
CA SER A 29 -5.83 21.25 7.20
C SER A 29 -6.54 21.03 5.86
N ASN A 30 -6.04 21.61 4.76
CA ASN A 30 -6.68 21.49 3.43
C ASN A 30 -6.30 20.21 2.69
N LEU A 31 -5.11 19.65 2.95
CA LEU A 31 -4.67 18.37 2.38
C LEU A 31 -5.54 17.21 2.89
N TYR A 32 -5.88 17.21 4.17
CA TYR A 32 -6.70 16.19 4.79
C TYR A 32 -8.12 16.14 4.22
N LEU A 33 -8.74 17.29 3.97
CA LEU A 33 -10.07 17.37 3.37
C LEU A 33 -10.04 16.90 1.90
N TYR A 34 -9.01 17.27 1.14
CA TYR A 34 -8.84 16.83 -0.25
C TYR A 34 -8.61 15.31 -0.34
N ILE A 35 -7.74 14.75 0.51
CA ILE A 35 -7.51 13.30 0.61
C ILE A 35 -8.80 12.59 1.04
N TYR A 36 -9.53 13.13 2.02
CA TYR A 36 -10.78 12.53 2.50
C TYR A 36 -11.86 12.53 1.40
N ILE A 37 -12.03 13.64 0.67
CA ILE A 37 -12.96 13.73 -0.45
C ILE A 37 -12.53 12.80 -1.59
N TYR A 38 -11.24 12.76 -1.95
CA TYR A 38 -10.72 11.90 -3.01
C TYR A 38 -10.90 10.40 -2.69
N ILE A 39 -10.65 9.99 -1.45
CA ILE A 39 -10.88 8.62 -0.99
C ILE A 39 -12.37 8.27 -1.00
N ASN A 40 -13.25 9.15 -0.50
CA ASN A 40 -14.68 8.88 -0.48
C ASN A 40 -15.30 8.87 -1.89
N ILE A 41 -14.79 9.67 -2.83
CA ILE A 41 -15.22 9.62 -4.24
C ILE A 41 -14.71 8.35 -4.92
N HIS A 42 -13.51 7.86 -4.62
CA HIS A 42 -12.99 6.64 -5.24
C HIS A 42 -13.62 5.34 -4.72
N LEU A 43 -14.16 5.33 -3.50
CA LEU A 43 -14.95 4.20 -2.98
C LEU A 43 -16.45 4.33 -3.28
N ALA A 44 -16.94 5.50 -3.69
CA ALA A 44 -18.34 5.68 -4.08
C ALA A 44 -18.64 4.83 -5.34
N GLY A 45 -19.41 3.77 -5.15
CA GLY A 45 -19.83 2.86 -6.23
C GLY A 45 -18.94 1.63 -6.43
N LEU A 46 -17.95 1.39 -5.57
CA LEU A 46 -17.28 0.08 -5.53
C LEU A 46 -18.21 -0.92 -4.82
N PRO A 47 -18.53 -2.08 -5.43
CA PRO A 47 -19.31 -3.11 -4.73
C PRO A 47 -18.54 -3.67 -3.53
N ASN A 48 -19.27 -4.25 -2.57
CA ASN A 48 -18.65 -4.95 -1.45
C ASN A 48 -17.97 -6.24 -1.93
N VAL A 49 -16.64 -6.25 -2.00
CA VAL A 49 -15.84 -7.40 -2.42
C VAL A 49 -15.42 -8.22 -1.20
N GLU A 50 -16.04 -9.38 -1.01
CA GLU A 50 -15.73 -10.31 0.08
C GLU A 50 -14.65 -11.34 -0.31
N TRP A 51 -13.98 -11.16 -1.44
CA TRP A 51 -12.93 -12.06 -1.87
C TRP A 51 -11.67 -11.92 -1.01
N ASP A 52 -11.13 -13.05 -0.59
CA ASP A 52 -9.83 -13.17 0.06
C ASP A 52 -8.96 -14.21 -0.66
N ILE A 53 -7.65 -14.13 -0.40
CA ILE A 53 -6.63 -14.96 -1.03
C ILE A 53 -6.80 -16.47 -0.75
N LEU A 54 -7.53 -16.86 0.29
CA LEU A 54 -7.78 -18.26 0.64
C LEU A 54 -8.82 -18.92 -0.29
N LYS A 55 -9.57 -18.11 -1.07
CA LYS A 55 -10.47 -18.62 -2.12
C LYS A 55 -9.73 -19.21 -3.33
N ILE A 56 -8.42 -18.97 -3.45
CA ILE A 56 -7.56 -19.66 -4.43
C ILE A 56 -7.40 -21.12 -3.99
N ASP A 57 -7.37 -22.06 -4.94
CA ASP A 57 -7.21 -23.47 -4.61
C ASP A 57 -5.87 -23.76 -3.89
N PRO A 58 -5.81 -24.78 -3.01
CA PRO A 58 -4.59 -25.07 -2.25
C PRO A 58 -3.34 -25.31 -3.09
N SER A 59 -3.47 -25.92 -4.28
CA SER A 59 -2.33 -26.17 -5.17
C SER A 59 -1.82 -24.88 -5.81
N ALA A 60 -2.72 -23.98 -6.22
CA ALA A 60 -2.34 -22.66 -6.69
C ALA A 60 -1.71 -21.80 -5.58
N ARG A 61 -2.15 -21.96 -4.32
CA ARG A 61 -1.49 -21.30 -3.16
C ARG A 61 -0.06 -21.80 -2.93
N GLU A 62 0.18 -23.10 -3.06
CA GLU A 62 1.53 -23.69 -3.03
C GLU A 62 2.42 -23.07 -4.12
N ASN A 63 1.96 -23.08 -5.37
CA ASN A 63 2.68 -22.47 -6.50
C ASN A 63 2.93 -20.97 -6.30
N LEU A 64 1.97 -20.26 -5.73
CA LEU A 64 2.09 -18.84 -5.41
C LEU A 64 3.14 -18.60 -4.32
N CYS A 65 3.18 -19.42 -3.28
CA CYS A 65 4.18 -19.33 -2.23
C CYS A 65 5.59 -19.67 -2.72
N GLN A 66 5.74 -20.65 -3.61
CA GLN A 66 7.03 -20.96 -4.24
C GLN A 66 7.54 -19.77 -5.07
N ARG A 67 6.66 -19.13 -5.85
CA ARG A 67 7.01 -17.91 -6.58
C ARG A 67 7.38 -16.76 -5.64
N GLN A 68 6.63 -16.56 -4.56
CA GLN A 68 6.88 -15.52 -3.57
C GLN A 68 8.27 -15.67 -2.94
N THR A 69 8.63 -16.88 -2.51
CA THR A 69 9.90 -17.12 -1.81
C THR A 69 11.09 -17.12 -2.76
N ALA A 70 10.92 -17.62 -3.99
CA ALA A 70 11.93 -17.50 -5.04
C ALA A 70 12.16 -16.03 -5.43
N TYR A 71 11.09 -15.24 -5.54
CA TYR A 71 11.18 -13.82 -5.81
C TYR A 71 11.94 -13.09 -4.69
N CYS A 72 11.63 -13.37 -3.42
CA CYS A 72 12.37 -12.82 -2.28
C CYS A 72 13.86 -13.19 -2.31
N ALA A 73 14.19 -14.47 -2.50
CA ALA A 73 15.58 -14.92 -2.56
C ALA A 73 16.36 -14.24 -3.70
N ASN A 74 15.80 -14.19 -4.91
CA ASN A 74 16.45 -13.55 -6.05
C ASN A 74 16.72 -12.07 -5.80
N ASN A 75 15.79 -11.38 -5.14
CA ASN A 75 15.95 -10.00 -4.75
C ASN A 75 17.09 -9.76 -3.78
N CYS A 76 17.18 -10.60 -2.77
CA CYS A 76 18.18 -10.45 -1.74
C CYS A 76 19.59 -10.85 -2.22
N GLY A 77 19.74 -11.45 -3.40
CA GLY A 77 21.02 -11.97 -3.91
C GLY A 77 21.24 -13.45 -3.56
N GLY A 78 20.16 -14.18 -3.28
CA GLY A 78 20.16 -15.62 -3.00
C GLY A 78 19.45 -15.97 -1.69
N PRO A 79 19.18 -17.27 -1.46
CA PRO A 79 18.45 -17.74 -0.29
C PRO A 79 19.18 -17.44 1.03
N ASN A 80 20.52 -17.49 1.04
CA ASN A 80 21.34 -17.16 2.21
C ASN A 80 21.34 -15.66 2.56
N GLN A 81 20.85 -14.82 1.66
CA GLN A 81 20.76 -13.38 1.85
C GLN A 81 19.35 -12.92 2.24
N ALA A 82 18.39 -13.85 2.35
CA ALA A 82 16.99 -13.59 2.66
C ALA A 82 16.58 -14.28 3.99
N PRO A 83 17.08 -13.82 5.16
CA PRO A 83 16.81 -14.46 6.45
C PRO A 83 15.33 -14.46 6.83
N LYS A 84 14.56 -13.48 6.34
CA LYS A 84 13.10 -13.50 6.38
C LYS A 84 12.63 -13.86 4.97
N ASN A 85 12.36 -15.13 4.72
CA ASN A 85 11.83 -15.60 3.44
C ASN A 85 10.84 -16.73 3.66
N PHE A 86 9.56 -16.38 3.78
CA PHE A 86 8.51 -17.36 4.00
C PHE A 86 7.23 -16.99 3.26
N CYS A 87 6.43 -18.03 3.01
CA CYS A 87 5.04 -17.92 2.61
C CYS A 87 4.28 -19.14 3.15
N ASN A 88 3.23 -18.92 3.93
CA ASN A 88 2.42 -19.96 4.51
C ASN A 88 1.27 -20.30 3.56
N THR A 89 1.18 -21.54 3.09
CA THR A 89 0.18 -21.94 2.08
C THR A 89 -1.24 -22.13 2.63
N THR A 90 -1.38 -22.12 3.95
CA THR A 90 -2.66 -22.20 4.66
C THR A 90 -3.24 -20.82 4.94
N THR A 91 -2.44 -19.90 5.49
CA THR A 91 -2.89 -18.55 5.87
C THR A 91 -2.55 -17.48 4.83
N MET A 92 -1.69 -17.80 3.86
CA MET A 92 -1.11 -16.85 2.90
C MET A 92 -0.32 -15.70 3.55
N ALA A 93 0.03 -15.85 4.83
CA ALA A 93 0.99 -14.99 5.50
C ALA A 93 2.33 -15.09 4.77
N TRP A 94 2.95 -13.95 4.49
CA TRP A 94 4.25 -13.93 3.81
C TRP A 94 5.18 -12.89 4.42
N GLY A 95 6.47 -13.09 4.23
CA GLY A 95 7.49 -12.16 4.66
C GLY A 95 8.72 -12.27 3.78
N CYS A 96 9.25 -11.10 3.40
CA CYS A 96 10.57 -10.97 2.79
C CYS A 96 11.41 -9.93 3.54
N GLY A 97 12.68 -10.25 3.76
CA GLY A 97 13.68 -9.33 4.32
C GLY A 97 15.08 -9.82 4.00
N CYS A 98 15.94 -8.91 3.53
CA CYS A 98 17.31 -9.23 3.14
C CYS A 98 18.31 -8.83 4.23
N SER A 99 19.45 -9.51 4.28
CA SER A 99 20.50 -9.28 5.30
C SER A 99 21.20 -7.93 5.17
N HIS A 100 21.41 -7.46 3.93
CA HIS A 100 22.32 -6.35 3.64
C HIS A 100 21.65 -5.18 2.89
N LYS A 101 20.36 -5.29 2.60
CA LYS A 101 19.60 -4.25 1.92
C LYS A 101 18.12 -4.35 2.22
N VAL A 102 17.40 -3.29 1.89
CA VAL A 102 15.96 -3.40 1.67
C VAL A 102 15.75 -4.05 0.30
N ALA A 103 14.71 -4.86 0.14
CA ALA A 103 14.39 -5.41 -1.18
C ALA A 103 14.08 -4.28 -2.16
N ASP A 104 14.65 -4.32 -3.37
CA ASP A 104 14.61 -3.21 -4.33
C ASP A 104 13.26 -3.08 -5.08
N PHE A 105 12.19 -3.72 -4.59
CA PHE A 105 10.88 -3.73 -5.23
C PHE A 105 9.80 -3.01 -4.47
N THR A 106 8.88 -2.47 -5.24
CA THR A 106 7.66 -1.85 -4.75
C THR A 106 6.70 -2.91 -4.20
N PRO A 107 5.95 -2.60 -3.11
CA PRO A 107 5.05 -3.56 -2.47
C PRO A 107 4.00 -4.20 -3.39
N PHE A 108 3.58 -3.51 -4.45
CA PHE A 108 2.54 -3.99 -5.37
C PHE A 108 3.03 -5.06 -6.37
N LEU A 109 4.35 -5.29 -6.48
CA LEU A 109 4.94 -6.27 -7.40
C LEU A 109 5.21 -7.63 -6.76
N TRP A 110 4.95 -7.79 -5.45
CA TRP A 110 5.12 -9.09 -4.80
C TRP A 110 4.10 -10.10 -5.31
N PRO A 111 4.50 -11.34 -5.65
CA PRO A 111 3.60 -12.35 -6.20
C PRO A 111 2.28 -12.53 -5.44
N VAL A 112 2.31 -12.61 -4.10
CA VAL A 112 1.10 -12.73 -3.26
C VAL A 112 0.21 -11.49 -3.36
N VAL A 113 0.80 -10.30 -3.40
CA VAL A 113 0.09 -9.02 -3.50
C VAL A 113 -0.60 -8.87 -4.86
N GLN A 114 0.09 -9.23 -5.94
CA GLN A 114 -0.49 -9.23 -7.29
C GLN A 114 -1.66 -10.20 -7.41
N ALA A 115 -1.52 -11.39 -6.83
CA ALA A 115 -2.57 -12.40 -6.81
C ALA A 115 -3.80 -11.93 -6.02
N GLU A 116 -3.58 -11.30 -4.86
CA GLU A 116 -4.68 -10.75 -4.05
C GLU A 116 -5.43 -9.65 -4.81
N CYS A 117 -4.70 -8.67 -5.37
CA CYS A 117 -5.29 -7.59 -6.14
C CYS A 117 -6.11 -8.13 -7.32
N SER A 118 -5.53 -9.06 -8.08
CA SER A 118 -6.17 -9.67 -9.25
C SER A 118 -7.44 -10.44 -8.87
N GLY A 119 -7.41 -11.19 -7.78
CA GLY A 119 -8.56 -11.94 -7.29
C GLY A 119 -9.71 -11.02 -6.86
N LYS A 120 -9.41 -9.97 -6.08
CA LYS A 120 -10.39 -8.95 -5.70
C LYS A 120 -10.94 -8.19 -6.91
N ALA A 121 -10.10 -7.86 -7.90
CA ALA A 121 -10.53 -7.23 -9.14
C ALA A 121 -11.53 -8.09 -9.92
N GLN A 122 -11.22 -9.39 -10.08
CA GLN A 122 -12.11 -10.33 -10.75
C GLN A 122 -13.44 -10.51 -10.01
N ASP A 123 -13.41 -10.56 -8.68
CA ASP A 123 -14.62 -10.67 -7.88
C ASP A 123 -15.50 -9.40 -7.97
N CYS A 124 -14.86 -8.22 -7.95
CA CYS A 124 -15.52 -6.94 -8.22
C CYS A 124 -16.27 -6.97 -9.56
N GLN A 125 -15.60 -7.41 -10.64
CA GLN A 125 -16.22 -7.55 -11.95
C GLN A 125 -17.37 -8.56 -11.97
N LYS A 126 -17.24 -9.67 -11.23
CA LYS A 126 -18.32 -10.67 -11.10
C LYS A 126 -19.56 -10.08 -10.43
N ILE A 127 -19.40 -9.28 -9.38
CA ILE A 127 -20.50 -8.62 -8.69
C ILE A 127 -21.19 -7.62 -9.63
N CYS A 128 -20.42 -6.80 -10.36
CA CYS A 128 -20.97 -5.84 -11.32
C CYS A 128 -21.86 -6.48 -12.39
N ASN A 129 -21.53 -7.70 -12.81
CA ASN A 129 -22.27 -8.44 -13.83
C ASN A 129 -23.55 -9.12 -13.32
N LYS A 130 -23.71 -9.27 -11.99
CA LYS A 130 -24.85 -9.98 -11.38
C LYS A 130 -25.81 -9.04 -10.66
N ASP A 131 -25.29 -8.12 -9.87
CA ASP A 131 -26.03 -7.49 -8.77
C ASP A 131 -25.87 -5.96 -8.77
N THR A 132 -25.96 -5.32 -9.95
CA THR A 132 -25.82 -3.86 -10.02
C THR A 132 -26.75 -3.21 -11.04
N VAL A 133 -27.40 -2.12 -10.62
CA VAL A 133 -28.32 -1.31 -11.45
C VAL A 133 -27.60 -0.68 -12.65
N ASN A 134 -26.31 -0.39 -12.51
CA ASN A 134 -25.46 0.11 -13.59
C ASN A 134 -24.14 -0.67 -13.70
N PRO A 135 -24.15 -1.82 -14.41
CA PRO A 135 -22.98 -2.69 -14.57
C PRO A 135 -21.78 -1.98 -15.22
N SER A 136 -22.03 -1.06 -16.16
CA SER A 136 -20.97 -0.34 -16.88
C SER A 136 -20.19 0.60 -15.97
N THR A 137 -20.89 1.40 -15.15
CA THR A 137 -20.25 2.27 -14.15
C THR A 137 -19.54 1.45 -13.09
N CYS A 138 -20.15 0.36 -12.62
CA CYS A 138 -19.54 -0.55 -11.64
C CYS A 138 -18.21 -1.12 -12.15
N ALA A 139 -18.20 -1.67 -13.37
CA ALA A 139 -17.00 -2.23 -13.99
C ALA A 139 -15.90 -1.18 -14.17
N ALA A 140 -16.26 0.05 -14.56
CA ALA A 140 -15.32 1.16 -14.67
C ALA A 140 -14.72 1.53 -13.31
N THR A 141 -15.52 1.57 -12.25
CA THR A 141 -15.06 1.81 -10.87
C THR A 141 -14.12 0.69 -10.39
N CYS A 142 -14.46 -0.58 -10.62
CA CYS A 142 -13.59 -1.71 -10.29
C CYS A 142 -12.22 -1.59 -10.97
N ASN A 143 -12.19 -1.25 -12.27
CA ASN A 143 -10.94 -1.08 -13.03
C ASN A 143 -10.13 0.13 -12.57
N ALA A 144 -10.80 1.23 -12.21
CA ALA A 144 -10.14 2.42 -11.67
C ALA A 144 -9.55 2.19 -10.27
N TYR A 145 -10.18 1.33 -9.46
CA TYR A 145 -9.73 1.02 -8.11
C TYR A 145 -8.63 -0.06 -8.10
N TYR A 146 -8.86 -1.20 -8.74
CA TYR A 146 -7.93 -2.32 -8.77
C TYR A 146 -6.90 -2.18 -9.90
N GLN A 147 -6.06 -1.15 -9.82
CA GLN A 147 -4.93 -0.93 -10.74
C GLN A 147 -3.74 -1.83 -10.36
N CYS A 148 -3.94 -3.14 -10.41
CA CYS A 148 -2.92 -4.14 -10.07
C CYS A 148 -1.63 -3.90 -10.86
N ASP A 149 -0.49 -4.27 -10.27
CA ASP A 149 0.85 -4.09 -10.84
C ASP A 149 1.29 -2.61 -11.00
N THR A 150 0.54 -1.68 -10.44
CA THR A 150 0.89 -0.25 -10.41
C THR A 150 0.98 0.26 -8.98
N GLU A 151 1.59 1.43 -8.81
CA GLU A 151 1.63 2.17 -7.54
C GLU A 151 0.24 2.58 -7.01
N LYS A 152 -0.79 2.51 -7.85
CA LYS A 152 -2.17 2.83 -7.50
C LYS A 152 -2.97 1.60 -7.06
N ALA A 153 -2.37 0.41 -7.04
CA ALA A 153 -3.01 -0.78 -6.52
C ALA A 153 -3.41 -0.58 -5.04
N PRO A 154 -4.55 -1.12 -4.60
CA PRO A 154 -4.90 -1.13 -3.19
C PRO A 154 -3.83 -1.86 -2.37
N PRO A 155 -3.53 -1.40 -1.14
CA PRO A 155 -2.54 -2.04 -0.30
C PRO A 155 -2.98 -3.46 0.10
N SER A 156 -2.02 -4.39 0.10
CA SER A 156 -2.17 -5.72 0.69
C SER A 156 -1.80 -5.68 2.16
N TYR A 157 -2.50 -6.49 2.96
CA TYR A 157 -2.24 -6.65 4.40
C TYR A 157 -1.90 -8.11 4.74
N LEU A 158 -1.40 -8.85 3.74
CA LEU A 158 -0.99 -10.25 3.86
C LEU A 158 0.44 -10.44 4.37
N GLN A 159 1.23 -9.36 4.40
CA GLN A 159 2.60 -9.41 4.92
C GLN A 159 2.59 -9.44 6.45
N THR A 160 3.35 -10.36 7.04
CA THR A 160 3.45 -10.56 8.50
C THR A 160 4.90 -10.59 8.96
N GLU A 161 5.10 -10.60 10.28
CA GLU A 161 6.42 -10.81 10.87
C GLU A 161 6.78 -12.28 10.96
N ASN A 162 5.82 -13.15 11.31
CA ASN A 162 6.04 -14.59 11.46
C ASN A 162 5.20 -15.41 10.49
N PRO A 163 5.69 -16.60 10.08
CA PRO A 163 4.96 -17.51 9.18
C PRO A 163 3.66 -18.08 9.77
N ASN A 164 3.51 -18.04 11.10
CA ASN A 164 2.35 -18.57 11.81
C ASN A 164 1.30 -17.49 12.11
N ASP A 165 1.59 -16.23 11.81
CA ASP A 165 0.64 -15.15 12.02
C ASP A 165 -0.52 -15.26 11.03
N THR A 166 -1.72 -14.86 11.47
CA THR A 166 -2.87 -14.71 10.56
C THR A 166 -2.89 -13.28 10.04
N PRO A 167 -2.80 -13.06 8.72
CA PRO A 167 -2.84 -11.72 8.16
C PRO A 167 -4.27 -11.14 8.18
N SER A 168 -4.38 -9.84 7.90
CA SER A 168 -5.70 -9.22 7.70
C SER A 168 -6.13 -9.33 6.23
N TYR A 169 -7.11 -10.18 5.94
CA TYR A 169 -7.62 -10.39 4.57
C TYR A 169 -8.48 -9.24 4.02
N ASN A 170 -8.97 -8.37 4.92
CA ASN A 170 -9.86 -7.24 4.60
C ASN A 170 -9.24 -5.89 4.99
N GLY A 171 -7.93 -5.86 5.21
CA GLY A 171 -7.19 -4.68 5.65
C GLY A 171 -7.50 -4.26 7.09
N SER A 172 -6.94 -3.13 7.51
CA SER A 172 -7.31 -2.56 8.81
C SER A 172 -8.79 -2.18 8.75
N LYS A 173 -9.62 -2.90 9.52
CA LYS A 173 -10.92 -2.36 9.91
C LYS A 173 -10.60 -0.99 10.51
N LYS A 174 -10.98 0.11 9.85
CA LYS A 174 -11.14 1.36 10.57
C LYS A 174 -12.14 1.02 11.67
N GLU A 175 -11.67 0.85 12.90
CA GLU A 175 -12.54 1.05 14.04
C GLU A 175 -13.13 2.44 13.83
N ILE A 176 -14.43 2.48 13.55
CA ILE A 176 -15.20 3.68 13.81
C ILE A 176 -15.07 3.84 15.32
N ALA A 177 -14.10 4.66 15.73
CA ALA A 177 -14.03 5.15 17.08
C ALA A 177 -15.33 5.92 17.30
N ASN A 178 -16.36 5.22 17.79
CA ASN A 178 -17.45 5.84 18.50
C ASN A 178 -16.86 6.36 19.81
N SER A 179 -16.17 7.49 19.68
CA SER A 179 -15.86 8.36 20.80
C SER A 179 -17.15 9.09 21.15
N ASN A 180 -17.98 8.47 21.98
CA ASN A 180 -18.91 9.18 22.84
C ASN A 180 -18.64 8.75 24.28
N ASN A 181 -18.33 9.78 25.07
CA ASN A 181 -17.75 9.79 26.41
C ASN A 181 -18.88 9.61 27.50
N PRO A 182 -18.64 9.85 28.79
CA PRO A 182 -18.67 8.87 29.88
C PRO A 182 -19.88 9.02 30.84
N ASN A 183 -20.17 7.98 31.63
CA ASN A 183 -20.70 8.03 33.01
C ASN A 183 -20.90 6.58 33.51
N VAL A 184 -20.06 6.07 34.41
CA VAL A 184 -20.17 6.10 35.90
C VAL A 184 -21.37 5.32 36.43
N ASP A 185 -21.08 4.14 37.00
CA ASP A 185 -21.35 3.64 38.38
C ASP A 185 -21.55 2.11 38.32
N GLY A 186 -21.03 1.23 39.17
CA GLY A 186 -20.25 1.34 40.39
C GLY A 186 -20.17 -0.06 41.05
N SER A 187 -19.09 -0.31 41.81
CA SER A 187 -18.88 -1.38 42.81
C SER A 187 -18.78 -2.85 42.35
N SER A 188 -17.96 -3.73 42.93
CA SER A 188 -16.81 -3.70 43.85
C SER A 188 -16.42 -5.17 44.04
N SER A 189 -15.12 -5.51 44.08
CA SER A 189 -14.49 -6.38 45.09
C SER A 189 -13.04 -6.73 44.72
N ASP A 190 -12.18 -6.49 45.70
CA ASP A 190 -10.73 -6.63 45.77
C ASP A 190 -10.15 -8.01 45.39
N SER A 191 -8.91 -8.03 44.86
CA SER A 191 -7.71 -8.19 45.71
C SER A 191 -6.40 -8.35 44.91
N HIS A 192 -5.43 -7.51 45.29
CA HIS A 192 -3.97 -7.68 45.32
C HIS A 192 -3.26 -8.56 44.28
N VAL A 193 -2.35 -7.96 43.50
CA VAL A 193 -0.87 -8.15 43.61
C VAL A 193 -0.17 -7.04 42.84
N SER A 194 0.73 -6.33 43.52
CA SER A 194 1.61 -5.30 42.98
C SER A 194 2.71 -5.92 42.12
N ASN A 195 3.03 -5.30 40.98
CA ASN A 195 4.40 -5.24 40.47
C ASN A 195 4.60 -3.95 39.69
N ALA A 196 5.45 -3.08 40.26
CA ALA A 196 6.08 -1.97 39.56
C ALA A 196 7.41 -2.47 38.99
N ILE A 197 7.80 -2.03 37.79
CA ILE A 197 9.17 -1.74 37.32
C ILE A 197 8.95 -1.00 35.97
N GLN A 198 9.02 0.34 35.95
CA GLN A 198 10.23 1.14 35.64
C GLN A 198 10.40 1.33 34.12
N LEU A 199 9.78 2.38 33.58
CA LEU A 199 10.14 2.95 32.29
C LEU A 199 11.52 3.60 32.40
N SER A 200 12.51 3.07 31.69
CA SER A 200 13.76 3.76 31.40
C SER A 200 13.75 4.29 29.96
N SER A 201 13.72 5.62 29.86
CA SER A 201 14.11 6.36 28.68
C SER A 201 15.55 6.01 28.28
N SER A 202 15.80 5.82 26.98
CA SER A 202 17.13 6.09 26.42
C SER A 202 17.02 6.54 24.97
N SER A 203 17.21 7.84 24.80
CA SER A 203 17.65 8.49 23.58
C SER A 203 18.97 7.90 23.10
N ASN A 204 19.16 7.75 21.79
CA ASN A 204 20.46 7.92 21.16
C ASN A 204 20.28 8.39 19.72
N ALA A 205 20.68 9.64 19.49
CA ALA A 205 20.94 10.20 18.18
C ALA A 205 22.39 9.87 17.81
N TYR A 206 22.63 9.37 16.60
CA TYR A 206 23.94 9.47 15.95
C TYR A 206 23.77 9.79 14.47
N PHE A 207 24.17 11.01 14.14
CA PHE A 207 24.61 11.46 12.83
C PHE A 207 25.83 10.65 12.41
N LEU A 208 25.92 10.25 11.14
CA LEU A 208 27.17 10.28 10.38
C LEU A 208 26.85 10.48 8.89
N ALA A 209 27.32 11.62 8.37
CA ALA A 209 27.33 11.95 6.95
C ALA A 209 28.55 11.29 6.29
N ALA A 210 28.38 10.73 5.09
CA ALA A 210 29.48 10.31 4.23
C ALA A 210 29.37 11.07 2.90
N ALA A 211 30.29 12.01 2.70
CA ALA A 211 30.51 12.67 1.42
C ALA A 211 31.50 11.82 0.60
N PHE A 212 31.09 11.39 -0.59
CA PHE A 212 32.00 10.79 -1.56
C PHE A 212 32.38 11.84 -2.61
N VAL A 213 33.67 12.17 -2.65
CA VAL A 213 34.30 12.95 -3.70
C VAL A 213 34.74 11.98 -4.79
N VAL A 214 34.20 12.12 -6.00
CA VAL A 214 34.67 11.40 -7.19
C VAL A 214 35.63 12.31 -7.95
N ALA A 215 36.89 11.92 -8.02
CA ALA A 215 37.89 12.54 -8.87
C ALA A 215 37.77 11.94 -10.29
N ILE A 216 37.50 12.80 -11.28
CA ILE A 216 37.55 12.44 -12.69
C ILE A 216 38.96 12.74 -13.19
N THR A 217 39.68 11.70 -13.59
CA THR A 217 40.94 11.83 -14.33
C THR A 217 40.64 11.61 -15.81
N THR A 218 40.99 12.61 -16.62
CA THR A 218 40.91 12.59 -18.08
C THR A 218 42.21 12.06 -18.66
N THR A 219 42.10 11.12 -19.60
CA THR A 219 43.14 10.76 -20.58
C THR A 219 42.48 10.59 -21.93
#